data_AF-A0A0C7MUS1-F1
#
_entry.id   AF-A0A0C7MUS1-F1
#
_cell.length_a   1.000
_cell.length_b   1.000
_cell.length_c   1.000
_cell.angle_alpha   90.00
_cell.angle_beta   90.00
_cell.angle_gamma   90.00
#
_symmetry.space_group_name_H-M   'P 1'
#
loop_
_entity.id
_entity.type
_entity.pdbx_description
1 polymer ?
#
loop_
_entity_poly.entity_id
_entity_poly.type
_entity_poly.pdbx_seq_one_letter_code
_entity_poly.pdbx_strand_id
1 'polypeptide(L)'
;MNLLSTLASGITKHGLKEPIAVAEKGLYSPTLLKSDKERSWRAATPFKKKTTTEHSSSAQKLRMVGRGSFFERQTAQEFLKPYAAHQFARHTVEPSYDVDYAKANYTALKKLKTSKKSEMLLFNASKGYVEEMIPLLVLLTPREATMSTAKRRFRSEVFTEIPPIPDFAKQPKTFGTYIATLTHSRFYYKKSTMLNGVIPKILRNLIHPSNFKTIELRNVDVFNDVIFFFSERSDYATCRELFAQMKLENVTPNTKTLNLMLRNVLKKSHIRSVKNPLSEALYYLRQMQHHDIQADAVTWTTCYNLLMESLSRGVFLEKLLERGVPITPPLVLAILRSEDLNSSQLLRFLTSNYVPLDTKLFNFCLKTLLIEKKYDTAWAFVDHAHKNAAFKLNHECLNVFLRHFAEKGRLDLALLTFNSAITTYGITTNLHSFDMLAKALSRNGYTRNFPLVLEHLRKSKRAYTDEVQVFSYWLSKAQAISKFNIQRQVTDGDLERTRAILQNARWDSKGMRWDCWNDCSPSLRKVFRFLGCVPQDIKAKPKKARFTTGQVSSEKKHKYKSRVRMLAVRHAMLKRVPYAEDRYAALKKELQERRIIE
;
A
#
# COMPACT_ATOMS: atom_id res chain seq x y z
N MET A 1 12.46 -9.71 31.21
CA MET A 1 11.32 -10.61 30.91
C MET A 1 11.49 -11.14 29.49
N ASN A 2 11.34 -12.45 29.27
CA ASN A 2 11.42 -13.02 27.93
C ASN A 2 10.01 -13.01 27.29
N LEU A 3 9.79 -12.15 26.31
CA LEU A 3 8.50 -11.96 25.64
C LEU A 3 7.94 -13.26 25.05
N LEU A 4 8.82 -14.12 24.52
CA LEU A 4 8.42 -15.38 23.91
C LEU A 4 7.98 -16.41 24.94
N SER A 5 8.61 -16.47 26.12
CA SER A 5 8.16 -17.37 27.18
C SER A 5 6.81 -16.95 27.74
N THR A 6 6.59 -15.65 27.91
CA THR A 6 5.29 -15.11 28.35
C THR A 6 4.20 -15.41 27.33
N LEU A 7 4.47 -15.20 26.04
CA LEU A 7 3.53 -15.55 24.98
C LEU A 7 3.24 -17.05 24.92
N ALA A 8 4.27 -17.90 25.00
CA ALA A 8 4.12 -19.36 25.02
C ALA A 8 3.23 -19.82 26.17
N SER A 9 3.49 -19.34 27.39
CA SER A 9 2.66 -19.61 28.57
C SER A 9 1.20 -19.17 28.35
N GLY A 10 1.00 -17.97 27.79
CA GLY A 10 -0.33 -17.47 27.44
C GLY A 10 -1.06 -18.37 26.43
N ILE A 11 -0.38 -18.82 25.37
CA ILE A 11 -0.96 -19.71 24.35
C ILE A 11 -1.34 -21.05 24.97
N THR A 12 -0.48 -21.65 25.78
CA THR A 12 -0.75 -22.92 26.46
C THR A 12 -1.95 -22.82 27.40
N LYS A 13 -2.07 -21.70 28.12
CA LYS A 13 -3.14 -21.50 29.12
C LYS A 13 -4.49 -21.13 28.50
N HIS A 14 -4.51 -20.30 27.46
CA HIS A 14 -5.74 -19.68 26.95
C HIS A 14 -6.10 -20.08 25.51
N GLY A 15 -5.20 -20.79 24.82
CA GLY A 15 -5.33 -21.13 23.40
C GLY A 15 -5.22 -19.91 22.48
N LEU A 16 -5.25 -20.18 21.17
CA LEU A 16 -5.36 -19.16 20.13
C LEU A 16 -6.82 -18.99 19.73
N LYS A 17 -7.29 -17.74 19.67
CA LYS A 17 -8.63 -17.42 19.20
C LYS A 17 -8.57 -16.79 17.82
N GLU A 18 -9.20 -17.43 16.85
CA GLU A 18 -9.34 -16.89 15.50
C GLU A 18 -10.56 -15.98 15.38
N PRO A 19 -10.45 -14.82 14.72
CA PRO A 19 -11.61 -13.98 14.45
C PRO A 19 -12.55 -14.68 13.47
N ILE A 20 -13.84 -14.78 13.84
CA ILE A 20 -14.89 -15.38 13.01
C ILE A 20 -15.00 -14.59 11.69
N ALA A 21 -14.56 -15.20 10.59
CA ALA A 21 -14.67 -14.60 9.27
C ALA A 21 -16.06 -14.82 8.67
N VAL A 22 -17.05 -14.04 9.12
CA VAL A 22 -18.34 -14.00 8.41
C VAL A 22 -18.14 -13.19 7.12
N ALA A 23 -18.33 -13.85 5.98
CA ALA A 23 -18.22 -13.20 4.67
C ALA A 23 -19.55 -12.53 4.32
N GLU A 24 -19.64 -11.21 4.48
CA GLU A 24 -20.71 -10.45 3.84
C GLU A 24 -20.45 -10.41 2.32
N LYS A 25 -21.40 -10.94 1.54
CA LYS A 25 -21.35 -10.96 0.08
C LYS A 25 -21.46 -9.52 -0.45
N GLY A 26 -20.34 -8.92 -0.84
CA GLY A 26 -20.32 -7.67 -1.59
C GLY A 26 -20.90 -7.88 -3.00
N LEU A 27 -22.11 -7.39 -3.24
CA LEU A 27 -22.80 -7.39 -4.53
C LEU A 27 -22.20 -6.34 -5.47
N TYR A 28 -21.04 -6.63 -6.06
CA TYR A 28 -20.64 -5.96 -7.28
C TYR A 28 -20.03 -6.96 -8.27
N SER A 29 -20.91 -7.46 -9.14
CA SER A 29 -20.49 -8.03 -10.42
C SER A 29 -20.32 -6.85 -11.37
N PRO A 30 -19.12 -6.56 -11.89
CA PRO A 30 -19.01 -5.59 -12.96
C PRO A 30 -19.84 -6.12 -14.13
N THR A 31 -20.91 -5.42 -14.48
CA THR A 31 -21.46 -5.52 -15.84
C THR A 31 -20.29 -5.25 -16.77
N LEU A 32 -19.89 -6.29 -17.51
CA LEU A 32 -19.09 -6.16 -18.72
C LEU A 32 -19.81 -5.12 -19.58
N LEU A 33 -19.37 -3.86 -19.50
CA LEU A 33 -19.66 -2.90 -20.55
C LEU A 33 -19.09 -3.57 -21.81
N LYS A 34 -20.03 -3.95 -22.69
CA LYS A 34 -19.73 -4.49 -24.01
C LYS A 34 -18.59 -3.69 -24.60
N SER A 35 -17.62 -4.43 -25.12
CA SER A 35 -16.42 -3.91 -25.75
C SER A 35 -16.72 -2.65 -26.58
N ASP A 36 -16.18 -1.50 -26.16
CA ASP A 36 -15.77 -0.47 -27.11
C ASP A 36 -14.57 -1.06 -27.90
N LYS A 37 -14.87 -2.03 -28.76
CA LYS A 37 -14.03 -2.28 -29.93
C LYS A 37 -14.17 -1.02 -30.77
N GLU A 38 -13.01 -0.49 -31.16
CA GLU A 38 -12.82 0.76 -31.90
C GLU A 38 -12.78 2.04 -31.05
N ARG A 39 -11.65 2.22 -30.36
CA ARG A 39 -10.89 3.47 -30.50
C ARG A 39 -9.42 3.21 -30.21
N SER A 40 -8.67 3.04 -31.30
CA SER A 40 -7.22 3.11 -31.34
C SER A 40 -6.77 4.48 -30.83
N TRP A 41 -6.46 4.58 -29.53
CA TRP A 41 -5.77 5.75 -29.00
C TRP A 41 -4.29 5.63 -29.31
N ARG A 42 -3.91 5.99 -30.54
CA ARG A 42 -2.53 6.38 -30.84
C ARG A 42 -2.19 7.57 -29.96
N ALA A 43 -1.25 7.38 -29.04
CA ALA A 43 -0.57 8.47 -28.35
C ALA A 43 0.29 9.25 -29.36
N ALA A 44 -0.36 10.14 -30.12
CA ALA A 44 0.28 11.19 -30.90
C ALA A 44 -0.76 12.26 -31.22
N THR A 45 -1.06 13.15 -30.27
CA THR A 45 -1.51 14.49 -30.66
C THR A 45 -0.27 15.26 -31.09
N PRO A 46 -0.12 15.66 -32.37
CA PRO A 46 0.90 16.63 -32.73
C PRO A 46 0.61 17.92 -31.98
N PHE A 47 1.65 18.48 -31.36
CA PHE A 47 1.60 19.81 -30.77
C PHE A 47 1.16 20.80 -31.86
N LYS A 48 -0.08 21.29 -31.80
CA LYS A 48 -0.37 22.61 -32.37
C LYS A 48 0.42 23.61 -31.51
N LYS A 49 1.38 24.31 -32.11
CA LYS A 49 2.04 25.46 -31.50
C LYS A 49 0.93 26.46 -31.14
N LYS A 50 0.59 26.54 -29.86
CA LYS A 50 -0.31 27.57 -29.33
C LYS A 50 0.51 28.86 -29.14
N THR A 51 -0.04 29.97 -29.61
CA THR A 51 0.55 31.30 -29.65
C THR A 51 0.83 31.86 -28.24
N THR A 52 1.76 32.81 -28.18
CA THR A 52 2.36 33.43 -26.99
C THR A 52 1.38 34.05 -26.00
N THR A 53 0.14 34.36 -26.41
CA THR A 53 -0.93 34.93 -25.57
C THR A 53 -1.66 33.91 -24.69
N GLU A 54 -1.79 32.64 -25.08
CA GLU A 54 -2.38 31.59 -24.20
C GLU A 54 -1.42 31.14 -23.08
N HIS A 55 -0.13 31.37 -23.25
CA HIS A 55 0.88 30.99 -22.28
C HIS A 55 0.80 31.81 -20.98
N SER A 56 0.48 33.11 -21.05
CA SER A 56 0.33 33.98 -19.87
C SER A 56 -0.93 33.62 -19.05
N SER A 57 -2.08 33.44 -19.71
CA SER A 57 -3.34 33.00 -19.09
C SER A 57 -3.19 31.64 -18.40
N SER A 58 -2.51 30.68 -19.05
CA SER A 58 -2.26 29.37 -18.45
C SER A 58 -1.34 29.43 -17.22
N ALA A 59 -0.35 30.33 -17.20
CA ALA A 59 0.56 30.49 -16.07
C ALA A 59 -0.14 31.12 -14.86
N GLN A 60 -1.00 32.11 -15.08
CA GLN A 60 -1.80 32.75 -14.02
C GLN A 60 -2.80 31.76 -13.41
N LYS A 61 -3.51 30.98 -14.24
CA LYS A 61 -4.43 29.94 -13.75
C LYS A 61 -3.72 28.83 -12.97
N LEU A 62 -2.49 28.47 -13.35
CA LEU A 62 -1.70 27.48 -12.62
C LEU A 62 -1.27 27.97 -11.23
N ARG A 63 -1.20 29.29 -10.97
CA ARG A 63 -0.93 29.83 -9.63
C ARG A 63 -2.07 29.52 -8.65
N MET A 64 -3.31 29.33 -9.11
CA MET A 64 -4.47 29.01 -8.26
C MET A 64 -4.42 27.61 -7.64
N VAL A 65 -3.67 26.69 -8.23
CA VAL A 65 -3.59 25.28 -7.80
C VAL A 65 -2.16 24.81 -7.58
N GLY A 66 -1.20 25.71 -7.77
CA GLY A 66 0.23 25.46 -7.68
C GLY A 66 0.76 25.49 -6.25
N ARG A 67 2.08 25.32 -6.12
CA ARG A 67 2.75 25.49 -4.82
C ARG A 67 2.53 26.92 -4.33
N GLY A 68 2.12 27.07 -3.07
CA GLY A 68 1.82 28.38 -2.46
C GLY A 68 0.38 28.86 -2.64
N SER A 69 -0.44 28.18 -3.45
CA SER A 69 -1.87 28.50 -3.61
C SER A 69 -2.73 28.19 -2.38
N PHE A 70 -2.25 27.30 -1.51
CA PHE A 70 -3.03 26.70 -0.42
C PHE A 70 -4.36 26.06 -0.86
N PHE A 71 -4.52 25.72 -2.15
CA PHE A 71 -5.75 25.18 -2.74
C PHE A 71 -6.38 24.04 -1.92
N GLU A 72 -5.58 23.03 -1.52
CA GLU A 72 -6.09 21.89 -0.72
C GLU A 72 -6.58 22.32 0.67
N ARG A 73 -5.98 23.36 1.25
CA ARG A 73 -6.41 23.91 2.55
C ARG A 73 -7.67 24.74 2.41
N GLN A 74 -7.78 25.56 1.36
CA GLN A 74 -9.01 26.28 1.04
C GLN A 74 -10.17 25.30 0.80
N THR A 75 -9.91 24.20 0.09
CA THR A 75 -10.90 23.13 -0.13
C THR A 75 -11.37 22.49 1.19
N ALA A 76 -10.46 22.32 2.16
CA ALA A 76 -10.79 21.81 3.49
C ALA A 76 -11.53 22.86 4.34
N GLN A 77 -11.10 24.13 4.29
CA GLN A 77 -11.76 25.24 4.98
C GLN A 77 -13.21 25.40 4.52
N GLU A 78 -13.46 25.34 3.20
CA GLU A 78 -14.80 25.37 2.62
C GLU A 78 -15.66 24.22 3.14
N PHE A 79 -15.13 22.99 3.12
CA PHE A 79 -15.83 21.81 3.64
C PHE A 79 -16.21 21.94 5.12
N LEU A 80 -15.35 22.58 5.92
CA LEU A 80 -15.55 22.78 7.37
C LEU A 80 -16.34 24.04 7.72
N LYS A 81 -16.66 24.90 6.75
CA LYS A 81 -17.38 26.17 6.95
C LYS A 81 -18.73 25.98 7.65
N PRO A 82 -19.54 24.92 7.38
CA PRO A 82 -20.77 24.67 8.12
C PRO A 82 -20.58 24.46 9.62
N TYR A 83 -19.37 24.13 10.06
CA TYR A 83 -19.02 23.95 11.47
C TYR A 83 -18.16 25.09 12.03
N ALA A 84 -18.32 26.32 11.55
CA ALA A 84 -17.53 27.47 11.99
C ALA A 84 -17.54 27.70 13.52
N ALA A 85 -18.60 27.28 14.22
CA ALA A 85 -18.68 27.34 15.69
C ALA A 85 -17.68 26.40 16.40
N HIS A 86 -17.14 25.40 15.72
CA HIS A 86 -16.21 24.42 16.28
C HIS A 86 -14.79 24.71 15.78
N GLN A 87 -13.80 24.74 16.67
CA GLN A 87 -12.44 25.09 16.26
C GLN A 87 -11.75 23.91 15.55
N PHE A 88 -11.66 23.99 14.22
CA PHE A 88 -10.83 23.08 13.42
C PHE A 88 -9.52 23.76 13.00
N ALA A 89 -8.40 23.04 13.12
CA ALA A 89 -7.09 23.56 12.72
C ALA A 89 -6.99 23.97 11.23
N ARG A 90 -7.86 23.42 10.35
CA ARG A 90 -7.92 23.77 8.92
C ARG A 90 -8.98 24.84 8.60
N HIS A 91 -9.58 25.49 9.61
CA HIS A 91 -10.32 26.74 9.41
C HIS A 91 -9.38 27.91 9.09
N THR A 92 -8.14 27.85 9.58
CA THR A 92 -7.07 28.78 9.20
C THR A 92 -6.24 28.20 8.05
N VAL A 93 -5.89 29.05 7.08
CA VAL A 93 -5.16 28.62 5.86
C VAL A 93 -3.63 28.74 6.02
N GLU A 94 -3.18 29.31 7.13
CA GLU A 94 -1.78 29.66 7.40
C GLU A 94 -0.82 28.46 7.54
N PRO A 95 0.44 28.60 7.11
CA PRO A 95 1.47 27.56 7.24
C PRO A 95 1.88 27.34 8.70
N SER A 96 1.09 26.54 9.43
CA SER A 96 1.32 26.24 10.86
C SER A 96 2.21 25.02 11.16
N TYR A 97 2.72 24.33 10.13
CA TYR A 97 3.50 23.10 10.34
C TYR A 97 4.99 23.38 10.32
N ASP A 98 5.62 23.26 11.49
CA ASP A 98 7.08 23.34 11.63
C ASP A 98 7.75 22.09 11.04
N VAL A 99 8.19 22.24 9.79
CA VAL A 99 8.85 21.18 9.03
C VAL A 99 10.22 20.85 9.62
N ASP A 100 10.93 21.83 10.16
CA ASP A 100 12.33 21.66 10.56
C ASP A 100 12.42 21.05 11.95
N TYR A 101 11.55 21.45 12.88
CA TYR A 101 11.38 20.74 14.15
C TYR A 101 10.94 19.28 13.93
N ALA A 102 9.98 19.02 13.03
CA ALA A 102 9.57 17.65 12.71
C ALA A 102 10.70 16.79 12.12
N LYS A 103 11.59 17.37 11.32
CA LYS A 103 12.80 16.68 10.82
C LYS A 103 13.81 16.44 11.95
N ALA A 104 14.03 17.42 12.82
CA ALA A 104 14.94 17.30 13.95
C ALA A 104 14.50 16.16 14.87
N ASN A 105 13.23 16.13 15.27
CA ASN A 105 12.63 15.05 16.08
C ASN A 105 12.78 13.67 15.43
N TYR A 106 12.46 13.56 14.14
CA TYR A 106 12.61 12.29 13.43
C TYR A 106 14.06 11.81 13.40
N THR A 107 15.01 12.73 13.23
CA THR A 107 16.45 12.41 13.19
C THR A 107 16.95 12.02 14.58
N ALA A 108 16.53 12.73 15.62
CA ALA A 108 16.85 12.41 17.01
C ALA A 108 16.33 11.01 17.39
N LEU A 109 15.07 10.70 17.08
CA LEU A 109 14.48 9.38 17.33
C LEU A 109 15.22 8.27 16.57
N LYS A 110 15.62 8.52 15.32
CA LYS A 110 16.40 7.54 14.54
C LYS A 110 17.76 7.26 15.18
N LYS A 111 18.47 8.30 15.63
CA LYS A 111 19.76 8.16 16.34
C LYS A 111 19.59 7.40 17.65
N LEU A 112 18.52 7.69 18.39
CA LEU A 112 18.21 7.05 19.66
C LEU A 112 17.97 5.55 19.49
N LYS A 113 17.23 5.13 18.47
CA LYS A 113 17.01 3.70 18.13
C LYS A 113 18.28 2.93 17.80
N THR A 114 19.29 3.60 17.25
CA THR A 114 20.57 2.98 16.86
C THR A 114 21.63 3.00 17.95
N SER A 115 21.34 3.63 19.10
CA SER A 115 22.27 3.73 20.22
C SER A 115 22.41 2.40 20.97
N LYS A 116 23.59 2.14 21.56
CA LYS A 116 23.82 0.99 22.44
C LYS A 116 22.94 1.03 23.71
N LYS A 117 22.57 2.22 24.19
CA LYS A 117 21.66 2.43 25.34
C LYS A 117 20.21 2.71 24.91
N SER A 118 19.83 2.27 23.70
CA SER A 118 18.54 2.60 23.09
C SER A 118 17.35 2.17 23.95
N GLU A 119 17.35 0.94 24.48
CA GLU A 119 16.24 0.42 25.29
C GLU A 119 15.98 1.27 26.54
N MET A 120 17.01 1.59 27.32
CA MET A 120 16.87 2.40 28.54
C MET A 120 16.38 3.82 28.24
N LEU A 121 16.91 4.46 27.18
CA LEU A 121 16.50 5.80 26.79
C LEU A 121 15.07 5.84 26.23
N LEU A 122 14.69 4.83 25.44
CA LEU A 122 13.32 4.68 24.95
C LEU A 122 12.35 4.46 26.09
N PHE A 123 12.69 3.56 27.02
CA PHE A 123 11.89 3.29 28.20
C PHE A 123 11.67 4.55 29.04
N ASN A 124 12.72 5.31 29.35
CA ASN A 124 12.56 6.55 30.12
C ASN A 124 11.67 7.58 29.40
N ALA A 125 11.70 7.62 28.06
CA ALA A 125 10.88 8.53 27.26
C ALA A 125 9.42 8.07 27.10
N SER A 126 9.16 6.76 27.17
CA SER A 126 7.82 6.16 27.04
C SER A 126 7.16 5.86 28.39
N LYS A 127 7.92 5.76 29.48
CA LYS A 127 7.49 5.29 30.81
C LYS A 127 6.19 5.93 31.27
N GLY A 128 6.14 7.27 31.35
CA GLY A 128 4.93 7.97 31.81
C GLY A 128 3.70 7.71 30.93
N TYR A 129 3.88 7.50 29.63
CA TYR A 129 2.79 7.13 28.73
C TYR A 129 2.32 5.69 28.95
N VAL A 130 3.24 4.76 29.21
CA VAL A 130 2.93 3.36 29.46
C VAL A 130 2.22 3.20 30.81
N GLU A 131 2.68 3.93 31.84
CA GLU A 131 2.07 4.00 33.17
C GLU A 131 0.63 4.52 33.13
N GLU A 132 0.29 5.41 32.18
CA GLU A 132 -1.08 5.87 31.99
C GLU A 132 -1.90 4.93 31.08
N MET A 133 -1.30 4.44 30.00
CA MET A 133 -2.00 3.67 28.97
C MET A 133 -2.48 2.30 29.48
N ILE A 134 -1.67 1.60 30.28
CA ILE A 134 -2.01 0.26 30.76
C ILE A 134 -3.24 0.27 31.68
N PRO A 135 -3.30 1.09 32.76
CA PRO A 135 -4.48 1.18 33.60
C PRO A 135 -5.74 1.56 32.82
N LEU A 136 -5.61 2.50 31.88
CA LEU A 136 -6.72 2.93 31.04
C LEU A 136 -7.24 1.79 30.16
N LEU A 137 -6.35 1.00 29.54
CA LEU A 137 -6.74 -0.17 28.78
C LEU A 137 -7.39 -1.24 29.65
N VAL A 138 -6.86 -1.50 30.85
CA VAL A 138 -7.46 -2.46 31.79
C VAL A 138 -8.87 -2.05 32.17
N LEU A 139 -9.10 -0.76 32.43
CA LEU A 139 -10.41 -0.18 32.72
C LEU A 139 -11.38 -0.34 31.54
N LEU A 140 -10.93 -0.06 30.32
CA LEU A 140 -11.75 -0.10 29.09
C LEU A 140 -12.07 -1.51 28.60
N THR A 141 -11.36 -2.52 29.08
CA THR A 141 -11.48 -3.88 28.56
C THR A 141 -12.43 -4.68 29.44
N PRO A 142 -13.52 -5.25 28.90
CA PRO A 142 -14.40 -6.13 29.67
C PRO A 142 -13.69 -7.42 30.08
N ARG A 143 -14.22 -8.16 31.07
CA ARG A 143 -13.62 -9.43 31.54
C ARG A 143 -13.54 -10.51 30.46
N GLU A 144 -14.46 -10.47 29.50
CA GLU A 144 -14.42 -11.29 28.29
C GLU A 144 -14.33 -10.36 27.07
N ALA A 145 -13.12 -10.01 26.66
CA ALA A 145 -12.92 -9.14 25.50
C ALA A 145 -13.47 -9.79 24.23
N THR A 146 -14.47 -9.15 23.62
CA THR A 146 -15.11 -9.60 22.39
C THR A 146 -14.14 -9.55 21.21
N MET A 147 -14.28 -10.51 20.29
CA MET A 147 -13.53 -10.48 19.03
C MET A 147 -14.19 -9.53 18.01
N SER A 148 -13.36 -8.83 17.24
CA SER A 148 -13.78 -7.93 16.17
C SER A 148 -14.68 -8.62 15.12
N THR A 149 -15.59 -7.85 14.53
CA THR A 149 -16.66 -8.27 13.62
C THR A 149 -16.19 -8.71 12.22
N ALA A 150 -17.11 -9.36 11.52
CA ALA A 150 -17.06 -9.86 10.14
C ALA A 150 -16.20 -9.04 9.16
N LYS A 151 -15.35 -9.73 8.38
CA LYS A 151 -14.57 -9.10 7.30
C LYS A 151 -15.36 -9.10 6.00
N ARG A 152 -15.79 -7.91 5.57
CA ARG A 152 -16.28 -7.66 4.21
C ARG A 152 -15.16 -7.92 3.18
N ARG A 153 -15.47 -8.66 2.11
CA ARG A 153 -14.51 -8.96 1.03
C ARG A 153 -14.74 -8.03 -0.16
N PHE A 154 -13.69 -7.37 -0.61
CA PHE A 154 -13.71 -6.48 -1.77
C PHE A 154 -12.62 -6.86 -2.77
N ARG A 155 -12.82 -6.52 -4.04
CA ARG A 155 -11.77 -6.64 -5.06
C ARG A 155 -10.67 -5.63 -4.75
N SER A 156 -9.42 -6.09 -4.71
CA SER A 156 -8.27 -5.24 -4.37
C SER A 156 -7.93 -4.26 -5.48
N GLU A 157 -7.84 -4.72 -6.73
CA GLU A 157 -7.49 -3.93 -7.91
C GLU A 157 -8.62 -3.97 -8.94
N VAL A 158 -9.04 -2.79 -9.42
CA VAL A 158 -10.10 -2.64 -10.42
C VAL A 158 -9.61 -1.72 -11.54
N PHE A 159 -9.72 -2.18 -12.79
CA PHE A 159 -9.26 -1.46 -13.98
C PHE A 159 -10.42 -0.87 -14.82
N THR A 160 -11.66 -1.09 -14.42
CA THR A 160 -12.83 -0.46 -15.04
C THR A 160 -13.13 0.92 -14.45
N GLU A 161 -14.07 1.63 -15.06
CA GLU A 161 -14.67 2.81 -14.45
C GLU A 161 -15.38 2.46 -13.13
N ILE A 162 -15.56 3.47 -12.26
CA ILE A 162 -16.31 3.33 -11.02
C ILE A 162 -17.81 3.07 -11.31
N PRO A 163 -18.55 2.43 -10.39
CA PRO A 163 -19.99 2.25 -10.56
C PRO A 163 -20.71 3.61 -10.66
N PRO A 164 -21.81 3.71 -11.42
CA PRO A 164 -22.63 4.92 -11.45
C PRO A 164 -23.21 5.22 -10.06
N ILE A 165 -23.45 6.50 -9.77
CA ILE A 165 -24.04 6.93 -8.49
C ILE A 165 -25.52 6.50 -8.47
N PRO A 166 -25.96 5.63 -7.54
CA PRO A 166 -27.36 5.25 -7.43
C PRO A 166 -28.24 6.44 -7.04
N ASP A 167 -29.52 6.37 -7.41
CA ASP A 167 -30.54 7.26 -6.87
C ASP A 167 -30.83 6.86 -5.42
N PHE A 168 -30.18 7.53 -4.47
CA PHE A 168 -30.34 7.25 -3.05
C PHE A 168 -31.72 7.60 -2.50
N ALA A 169 -32.50 8.44 -3.19
CA ALA A 169 -33.88 8.72 -2.80
C ALA A 169 -34.77 7.49 -3.06
N LYS A 170 -34.52 6.79 -4.17
CA LYS A 170 -35.25 5.55 -4.52
C LYS A 170 -34.69 4.33 -3.80
N GLN A 171 -33.38 4.28 -3.57
CA GLN A 171 -32.70 3.12 -2.99
C GLN A 171 -31.77 3.49 -1.82
N PRO A 172 -32.29 3.99 -0.68
CA PRO A 172 -31.47 4.43 0.47
C PRO A 172 -30.48 3.38 0.97
N LYS A 173 -30.89 2.09 1.00
CA LYS A 173 -30.07 0.97 1.49
C LYS A 173 -28.77 0.75 0.70
N THR A 174 -28.69 1.23 -0.54
CA THR A 174 -27.50 1.07 -1.40
C THR A 174 -26.38 2.05 -1.04
N PHE A 175 -26.65 3.12 -0.30
CA PHE A 175 -25.69 4.17 0.04
C PHE A 175 -24.45 3.61 0.75
N GLY A 176 -24.65 2.83 1.82
CA GLY A 176 -23.56 2.21 2.58
C GLY A 176 -22.71 1.26 1.72
N THR A 177 -23.36 0.42 0.90
CA THR A 177 -22.65 -0.52 0.01
C THR A 177 -21.88 0.19 -1.10
N TYR A 178 -22.42 1.29 -1.64
CA TYR A 178 -21.75 2.11 -2.64
C TYR A 178 -20.49 2.77 -2.06
N ILE A 179 -20.60 3.40 -0.88
CA ILE A 179 -19.46 3.97 -0.16
C ILE A 179 -18.42 2.88 0.14
N ALA A 180 -18.83 1.72 0.66
CA ALA A 180 -17.94 0.60 0.93
C ALA A 180 -17.17 0.15 -0.32
N THR A 181 -17.84 0.06 -1.47
CA THR A 181 -17.22 -0.33 -2.74
C THR A 181 -16.16 0.69 -3.18
N LEU A 182 -16.48 1.99 -3.13
CA LEU A 182 -15.53 3.05 -3.50
C LEU A 182 -14.33 3.14 -2.53
N THR A 183 -14.54 2.81 -1.26
CA THR A 183 -13.54 3.00 -0.20
C THR A 183 -12.58 1.83 -0.06
N HIS A 184 -13.05 0.60 -0.29
CA HIS A 184 -12.28 -0.64 -0.10
C HIS A 184 -11.67 -1.23 -1.39
N SER A 185 -12.13 -0.80 -2.58
CA SER A 185 -11.53 -1.20 -3.86
C SER A 185 -10.61 -0.12 -4.46
N ARG A 186 -9.55 -0.56 -5.15
CA ARG A 186 -8.61 0.36 -5.82
C ARG A 186 -8.88 0.47 -7.31
N PHE A 187 -9.59 1.52 -7.71
CA PHE A 187 -9.89 1.89 -9.09
C PHE A 187 -8.74 2.67 -9.75
N TYR A 188 -8.09 2.03 -10.72
CA TYR A 188 -6.96 2.60 -11.44
C TYR A 188 -7.36 3.38 -12.69
N TYR A 189 -8.54 3.09 -13.27
CA TYR A 189 -9.06 3.84 -14.42
C TYR A 189 -9.14 5.33 -14.10
N LYS A 190 -8.59 6.15 -15.00
CA LYS A 190 -8.45 7.63 -14.84
C LYS A 190 -7.90 8.07 -13.47
N LYS A 191 -7.20 7.18 -12.73
CA LYS A 191 -6.69 7.42 -11.38
C LYS A 191 -7.79 7.80 -10.37
N SER A 192 -9.01 7.29 -10.52
CA SER A 192 -10.20 7.60 -9.69
C SER A 192 -9.94 7.59 -8.19
N THR A 193 -9.16 6.60 -7.75
CA THR A 193 -8.89 6.32 -6.35
C THR A 193 -7.78 7.17 -5.72
N MET A 194 -6.96 7.88 -6.51
CA MET A 194 -5.89 8.73 -6.00
C MET A 194 -6.47 9.92 -5.20
N LEU A 195 -5.68 10.58 -4.35
CA LEU A 195 -6.14 11.73 -3.52
C LEU A 195 -6.81 12.87 -4.30
N ASN A 196 -6.41 13.06 -5.57
CA ASN A 196 -6.99 14.06 -6.47
C ASN A 196 -7.91 13.44 -7.55
N GLY A 197 -8.21 12.16 -7.41
CA GLY A 197 -9.13 11.44 -8.28
C GLY A 197 -10.58 11.82 -7.99
N VAL A 198 -11.51 11.22 -8.73
CA VAL A 198 -12.93 11.50 -8.59
C VAL A 198 -13.52 10.93 -7.30
N ILE A 199 -13.03 9.80 -6.79
CA ILE A 199 -13.61 9.14 -5.60
C ILE A 199 -13.50 10.04 -4.35
N PRO A 200 -12.34 10.60 -3.97
CA PRO A 200 -12.30 11.53 -2.84
C PRO A 200 -13.23 12.74 -2.98
N LYS A 201 -13.48 13.21 -4.21
CA LYS A 201 -14.40 14.33 -4.48
C LYS A 201 -15.86 13.91 -4.29
N ILE A 202 -16.24 12.74 -4.80
CA ILE A 202 -17.55 12.12 -4.59
C ILE A 202 -17.77 11.92 -3.09
N LEU A 203 -16.84 11.27 -2.39
CA LEU A 203 -16.95 11.01 -0.95
C LEU A 203 -17.14 12.32 -0.17
N ARG A 204 -16.31 13.34 -0.43
CA ARG A 204 -16.44 14.66 0.23
C ARG A 204 -17.76 15.36 -0.08
N ASN A 205 -18.35 15.15 -1.25
CA ASN A 205 -19.66 15.71 -1.58
C ASN A 205 -20.80 14.94 -0.88
N LEU A 206 -20.75 13.60 -0.88
CA LEU A 206 -21.74 12.74 -0.24
C LEU A 206 -21.74 12.84 1.29
N ILE A 207 -20.59 13.16 1.89
CA ILE A 207 -20.49 13.40 3.35
C ILE A 207 -20.43 14.90 3.68
N HIS A 208 -20.74 15.80 2.73
CA HIS A 208 -20.68 17.24 3.02
C HIS A 208 -21.75 17.61 4.06
N PRO A 209 -21.44 18.42 5.10
CA PRO A 209 -22.43 18.77 6.13
C PRO A 209 -23.69 19.42 5.56
N SER A 210 -23.55 20.27 4.54
CA SER A 210 -24.68 20.91 3.84
C SER A 210 -25.43 20.03 2.84
N ASN A 211 -25.06 18.75 2.67
CA ASN A 211 -25.75 17.85 1.75
C ASN A 211 -26.90 17.12 2.46
N PHE A 212 -28.04 17.80 2.54
CA PHE A 212 -29.25 17.31 3.21
C PHE A 212 -29.83 16.03 2.60
N LYS A 213 -29.55 15.74 1.31
CA LYS A 213 -30.05 14.51 0.66
C LYS A 213 -29.41 13.22 1.20
N THR A 214 -28.27 13.34 1.85
CA THR A 214 -27.46 12.19 2.30
C THR A 214 -27.22 12.20 3.80
N ILE A 215 -27.58 13.28 4.50
CA ILE A 215 -27.30 13.43 5.94
C ILE A 215 -27.94 12.32 6.77
N GLU A 216 -29.20 11.99 6.48
CA GLU A 216 -29.96 10.93 7.16
C GLU A 216 -29.49 9.51 6.80
N LEU A 217 -28.74 9.37 5.70
CA LEU A 217 -28.23 8.07 5.24
C LEU A 217 -26.87 7.71 5.87
N ARG A 218 -26.24 8.66 6.57
CA ARG A 218 -24.92 8.48 7.18
C ARG A 218 -25.05 7.75 8.50
N ASN A 219 -24.33 6.64 8.62
CA ASN A 219 -24.23 5.89 9.86
C ASN A 219 -22.75 5.64 10.19
N VAL A 220 -22.53 4.98 11.33
CA VAL A 220 -21.18 4.66 11.82
C VAL A 220 -20.34 3.88 10.81
N ASP A 221 -20.92 2.97 10.03
CA ASP A 221 -20.17 2.20 9.04
C ASP A 221 -19.77 3.03 7.83
N VAL A 222 -20.63 3.95 7.37
CA VAL A 222 -20.30 4.92 6.32
C VAL A 222 -19.11 5.78 6.75
N PHE A 223 -19.15 6.36 7.96
CA PHE A 223 -18.03 7.14 8.47
C PHE A 223 -16.75 6.32 8.58
N ASN A 224 -16.85 5.09 9.11
CA ASN A 224 -15.71 4.18 9.22
C ASN A 224 -15.08 3.84 7.85
N ASP A 225 -15.91 3.61 6.83
CA ASP A 225 -15.45 3.31 5.47
C ASP A 225 -14.73 4.51 4.83
N VAL A 226 -15.25 5.72 5.03
CA VAL A 226 -14.61 6.93 4.50
C VAL A 226 -13.32 7.27 5.27
N ILE A 227 -13.31 7.14 6.61
CA ILE A 227 -12.10 7.30 7.43
C ILE A 227 -11.04 6.28 7.01
N PHE A 228 -11.43 5.03 6.78
CA PHE A 228 -10.53 3.99 6.25
C PHE A 228 -9.93 4.40 4.89
N PHE A 229 -10.74 4.93 3.98
CA PHE A 229 -10.25 5.40 2.68
C PHE A 229 -9.20 6.52 2.81
N PHE A 230 -9.46 7.55 3.62
CA PHE A 230 -8.47 8.62 3.81
C PHE A 230 -7.24 8.16 4.61
N SER A 231 -7.41 7.20 5.53
CA SER A 231 -6.33 6.54 6.27
C SER A 231 -5.34 5.82 5.35
N GLU A 232 -5.83 5.03 4.38
CA GLU A 232 -4.98 4.31 3.43
C GLU A 232 -4.22 5.25 2.47
N ARG A 233 -4.57 6.54 2.44
CA ARG A 233 -3.88 7.59 1.67
C ARG A 233 -3.05 8.55 2.52
N SER A 234 -2.93 8.26 3.82
CA SER A 234 -2.22 9.11 4.78
C SER A 234 -2.78 10.52 4.93
N ASP A 235 -4.06 10.75 4.58
CA ASP A 235 -4.74 12.02 4.84
C ASP A 235 -5.36 12.02 6.24
N TYR A 236 -4.49 11.92 7.24
CA TYR A 236 -4.89 11.81 8.65
C TYR A 236 -5.58 13.06 9.19
N ALA A 237 -5.41 14.22 8.52
CA ALA A 237 -6.15 15.43 8.88
C ALA A 237 -7.64 15.26 8.56
N THR A 238 -7.95 14.76 7.36
CA THR A 238 -9.34 14.50 6.97
C THR A 238 -9.95 13.41 7.84
N CYS A 239 -9.18 12.39 8.26
CA CYS A 239 -9.69 11.39 9.22
C CYS A 239 -10.13 12.02 10.56
N ARG A 240 -9.37 12.99 11.11
CA ARG A 240 -9.73 13.66 12.37
C ARG A 240 -10.96 14.55 12.22
N GLU A 241 -11.08 15.21 11.09
CA GLU A 241 -12.26 16.03 10.78
C GLU A 241 -13.52 15.19 10.61
N LEU A 242 -13.43 14.06 9.90
CA LEU A 242 -14.55 13.13 9.77
C LEU A 242 -14.94 12.52 11.11
N PHE A 243 -13.97 12.22 11.98
CA PHE A 243 -14.25 11.76 13.34
C PHE A 243 -14.96 12.84 14.18
N ALA A 244 -14.58 14.11 14.05
CA ALA A 244 -15.27 15.19 14.74
C ALA A 244 -16.67 15.44 14.15
N GLN A 245 -16.78 15.49 12.83
CA GLN A 245 -18.05 15.62 12.09
C GLN A 245 -19.05 14.55 12.49
N MET A 246 -18.61 13.29 12.57
CA MET A 246 -19.44 12.17 13.03
C MET A 246 -20.11 12.47 14.37
N LYS A 247 -19.36 13.05 15.33
CA LYS A 247 -19.89 13.46 16.63
C LYS A 247 -20.84 14.65 16.53
N LEU A 248 -20.56 15.62 15.67
CA LEU A 248 -21.42 16.79 15.42
C LEU A 248 -22.73 16.41 14.73
N GLU A 249 -22.73 15.36 13.92
CA GLU A 249 -23.91 14.78 13.28
C GLU A 249 -24.63 13.76 14.19
N ASN A 250 -24.29 13.71 15.49
CA ASN A 250 -24.87 12.79 16.48
C ASN A 250 -24.75 11.30 16.13
N VAL A 251 -23.77 10.93 15.30
CA VAL A 251 -23.45 9.53 15.03
C VAL A 251 -22.43 9.07 16.07
N THR A 252 -22.82 8.13 16.93
CA THR A 252 -21.97 7.65 18.03
C THR A 252 -20.80 6.81 17.51
N PRO A 253 -19.53 7.18 17.81
CA PRO A 253 -18.37 6.35 17.51
C PRO A 253 -18.50 4.95 18.12
N ASN A 254 -17.87 3.96 17.49
CA ASN A 254 -17.77 2.60 18.02
C ASN A 254 -16.31 2.13 18.12
N THR A 255 -16.08 0.92 18.64
CA THR A 255 -14.74 0.33 18.79
C THR A 255 -13.96 0.31 17.47
N LYS A 256 -14.61 -0.01 16.34
CA LYS A 256 -13.99 0.04 14.99
C LYS A 256 -13.53 1.45 14.62
N THR A 257 -14.33 2.47 14.96
CA THR A 257 -13.99 3.88 14.72
C THR A 257 -12.71 4.27 15.45
N LEU A 258 -12.63 3.97 16.75
CA LEU A 258 -11.46 4.33 17.56
C LEU A 258 -10.24 3.47 17.24
N ASN A 259 -10.42 2.20 16.87
CA ASN A 259 -9.35 1.36 16.32
C ASN A 259 -8.80 1.91 14.98
N LEU A 260 -9.65 2.47 14.10
CA LEU A 260 -9.18 3.16 12.89
C LEU A 260 -8.35 4.40 13.24
N MET A 261 -8.75 5.17 14.25
CA MET A 261 -8.00 6.35 14.70
C MET A 261 -6.67 5.98 15.35
N LEU A 262 -6.63 4.95 16.21
CA LEU A 262 -5.39 4.40 16.76
C LEU A 262 -4.46 3.86 15.67
N ARG A 263 -5.01 3.17 14.66
CA ARG A 263 -4.24 2.72 13.50
C ARG A 263 -3.66 3.88 12.71
N ASN A 264 -4.37 5.02 12.61
CA ASN A 264 -3.85 6.24 11.99
C ASN A 264 -2.65 6.80 12.77
N VAL A 265 -2.73 6.81 14.11
CA VAL A 265 -1.60 7.19 14.98
C VAL A 265 -0.41 6.27 14.73
N LEU A 266 -0.61 4.96 14.70
CA LEU A 266 0.44 3.98 14.43
C LEU A 266 1.09 4.21 13.07
N LYS A 267 0.31 4.36 11.99
CA LYS A 267 0.87 4.63 10.65
C LYS A 267 1.63 5.97 10.60
N LYS A 268 1.11 7.00 11.29
CA LYS A 268 1.74 8.32 11.38
C LYS A 268 3.02 8.29 12.21
N SER A 269 3.15 7.39 13.19
CA SER A 269 4.35 7.23 14.04
C SER A 269 5.63 6.95 13.23
N HIS A 270 5.48 6.36 12.05
CA HIS A 270 6.57 6.07 11.13
C HIS A 270 6.93 7.24 10.20
N ILE A 271 6.22 8.35 10.28
CA ILE A 271 6.41 9.56 9.47
C ILE A 271 6.90 10.69 10.40
N ARG A 272 7.55 11.70 9.83
CA ARG A 272 7.98 12.90 10.57
C ARG A 272 6.77 13.57 11.21
N SER A 273 6.79 13.72 12.53
CA SER A 273 5.71 14.31 13.33
C SER A 273 6.31 15.19 14.42
N VAL A 274 5.59 16.25 14.75
CA VAL A 274 5.89 17.15 15.87
C VAL A 274 5.45 16.52 17.19
N LYS A 275 4.30 15.82 17.19
CA LYS A 275 3.70 15.22 18.38
C LYS A 275 4.16 13.77 18.60
N ASN A 276 4.28 13.38 19.87
CA ASN A 276 4.53 12.01 20.28
C ASN A 276 3.31 11.12 19.94
N PRO A 277 3.48 10.00 19.22
CA PRO A 277 2.39 9.08 18.92
C PRO A 277 1.66 8.54 20.16
N LEU A 278 2.35 8.34 21.28
CA LEU A 278 1.75 7.81 22.50
C LEU A 278 0.74 8.79 23.13
N SER A 279 1.00 10.10 23.06
CA SER A 279 0.05 11.10 23.55
C SER A 279 -1.21 11.16 22.69
N GLU A 280 -1.08 11.02 21.37
CA GLU A 280 -2.23 10.90 20.47
C GLU A 280 -3.02 9.59 20.70
N ALA A 281 -2.34 8.49 21.04
CA ALA A 281 -2.99 7.23 21.38
C ALA A 281 -3.81 7.33 22.68
N LEU A 282 -3.24 7.92 23.74
CA LEU A 282 -3.93 8.19 25.00
C LEU A 282 -5.18 9.05 24.78
N TYR A 283 -5.11 10.06 23.92
CA TYR A 283 -6.29 10.87 23.57
C TYR A 283 -7.45 9.99 23.07
N TYR A 284 -7.21 9.06 22.14
CA TYR A 284 -8.29 8.20 21.63
C TYR A 284 -8.75 7.15 22.64
N LEU A 285 -7.87 6.66 23.53
CA LEU A 285 -8.30 5.79 24.63
C LEU A 285 -9.18 6.54 25.64
N ARG A 286 -8.85 7.80 25.97
CA ARG A 286 -9.74 8.64 26.80
C ARG A 286 -11.06 8.94 26.09
N GLN A 287 -11.07 9.05 24.76
CA GLN A 287 -12.33 9.12 23.99
C GLN A 287 -13.12 7.81 24.06
N MET A 288 -12.46 6.64 24.11
CA MET A 288 -13.16 5.37 24.37
C MET A 288 -13.84 5.42 25.74
N GLN A 289 -13.14 5.88 26.76
CA GLN A 289 -13.68 6.02 28.12
C GLN A 289 -14.86 6.99 28.18
N HIS A 290 -14.71 8.19 27.59
CA HIS A 290 -15.75 9.22 27.60
C HIS A 290 -17.05 8.78 26.91
N HIS A 291 -16.97 7.87 25.94
CA HIS A 291 -18.13 7.38 25.19
C HIS A 291 -18.55 5.96 25.60
N ASP A 292 -18.01 5.43 26.71
CA ASP A 292 -18.27 4.07 27.20
C ASP A 292 -18.04 2.97 26.15
N ILE A 293 -17.03 3.17 25.30
CA ILE A 293 -16.65 2.23 24.24
C ILE A 293 -15.58 1.28 24.77
N GLN A 294 -15.85 -0.02 24.66
CA GLN A 294 -14.93 -1.05 25.14
C GLN A 294 -13.73 -1.26 24.21
N ALA A 295 -12.57 -1.52 24.82
CA ALA A 295 -11.35 -1.93 24.14
C ALA A 295 -11.39 -3.43 23.79
N ASP A 296 -10.98 -3.76 22.56
CA ASP A 296 -10.94 -5.13 22.05
C ASP A 296 -9.49 -5.61 21.79
N ALA A 297 -9.33 -6.86 21.35
CA ALA A 297 -8.02 -7.42 21.01
C ALA A 297 -7.27 -6.60 19.93
N VAL A 298 -8.00 -5.91 19.04
CA VAL A 298 -7.39 -5.04 18.02
C VAL A 298 -6.86 -3.75 18.66
N THR A 299 -7.56 -3.17 19.63
CA THR A 299 -7.09 -2.03 20.43
C THR A 299 -5.77 -2.37 21.11
N TRP A 300 -5.73 -3.49 21.87
CA TRP A 300 -4.53 -3.96 22.55
C TRP A 300 -3.37 -4.23 21.59
N THR A 301 -3.61 -4.92 20.47
CA THR A 301 -2.58 -5.21 19.46
C THR A 301 -2.05 -3.92 18.82
N THR A 302 -2.92 -2.92 18.60
CA THR A 302 -2.50 -1.64 18.02
C THR A 302 -1.64 -0.85 18.99
N CYS A 303 -2.01 -0.80 20.28
CA CYS A 303 -1.21 -0.18 21.34
C CYS A 303 0.12 -0.89 21.55
N TYR A 304 0.16 -2.23 21.51
CA TYR A 304 1.41 -2.99 21.58
C TYR A 304 2.40 -2.58 20.47
N ASN A 305 1.90 -2.39 19.25
CA ASN A 305 2.73 -1.98 18.11
C ASN A 305 3.23 -0.51 18.19
N LEU A 306 2.65 0.31 19.08
CA LEU A 306 3.15 1.67 19.35
C LEU A 306 4.32 1.68 20.34
N LEU A 307 4.47 0.63 21.15
CA LEU A 307 5.60 0.49 22.07
C LEU A 307 6.88 0.24 21.29
N MET A 308 7.99 0.86 21.71
CA MET A 308 9.23 0.89 20.93
C MET A 308 10.28 -0.10 21.44
N GLU A 309 10.19 -0.48 22.73
CA GLU A 309 11.17 -1.25 23.47
C GLU A 309 10.59 -2.52 24.11
N SER A 310 11.46 -3.50 24.40
CA SER A 310 11.11 -4.83 24.90
C SER A 310 10.50 -4.81 26.31
N LEU A 311 11.02 -3.96 27.22
CA LEU A 311 10.57 -3.89 28.62
C LEU A 311 9.09 -3.51 28.74
N SER A 312 8.70 -2.39 28.13
CA SER A 312 7.30 -1.95 28.12
C SER A 312 6.38 -2.95 27.44
N ARG A 313 6.85 -3.60 26.36
CA ARG A 313 6.11 -4.68 25.70
C ARG A 313 5.90 -5.89 26.61
N GLY A 314 6.89 -6.22 27.46
CA GLY A 314 6.81 -7.30 28.44
C GLY A 314 5.69 -7.06 29.45
N VAL A 315 5.75 -5.92 30.14
CA VAL A 315 4.71 -5.50 31.11
C VAL A 315 3.33 -5.42 30.45
N PHE A 316 3.27 -4.87 29.23
CA PHE A 316 2.02 -4.77 28.48
C PHE A 316 1.43 -6.14 28.14
N LEU A 317 2.27 -7.11 27.73
CA LEU A 317 1.83 -8.47 27.42
C LEU A 317 1.34 -9.20 28.67
N GLU A 318 2.01 -9.06 29.82
CA GLU A 318 1.56 -9.63 31.08
C GLU A 318 0.17 -9.12 31.47
N LYS A 319 -0.05 -7.79 31.40
CA LYS A 319 -1.36 -7.19 31.69
C LYS A 319 -2.44 -7.57 30.70
N LEU A 320 -2.08 -7.74 29.42
CA LEU A 320 -2.99 -8.26 28.40
C LEU A 320 -3.50 -9.66 28.77
N LEU A 321 -2.59 -10.54 29.21
CA LEU A 321 -2.92 -11.92 29.59
C LEU A 321 -3.70 -11.99 30.91
N GLU A 322 -3.31 -11.20 31.92
CA GLU A 322 -4.04 -11.09 33.19
C GLU A 322 -5.49 -10.64 32.96
N ARG A 323 -5.73 -9.74 31.99
CA ARG A 323 -7.08 -9.25 31.65
C ARG A 323 -7.88 -10.23 30.79
N GLY A 324 -7.32 -11.37 30.40
CA GLY A 324 -8.02 -12.38 29.60
C GLY A 324 -8.26 -11.96 28.14
N VAL A 325 -7.47 -11.02 27.62
CA VAL A 325 -7.59 -10.59 26.22
C VAL A 325 -7.18 -11.74 25.29
N PRO A 326 -8.00 -12.08 24.28
CA PRO A 326 -7.70 -13.15 23.32
C PRO A 326 -6.32 -13.02 22.66
N ILE A 327 -5.56 -14.10 22.66
CA ILE A 327 -4.34 -14.20 21.85
C ILE A 327 -4.74 -14.48 20.41
N THR A 328 -4.45 -13.53 19.52
CA THR A 328 -4.83 -13.60 18.11
C THR A 328 -3.60 -13.75 17.20
N PRO A 329 -3.74 -14.32 15.99
CA PRO A 329 -2.62 -14.42 15.05
C PRO A 329 -1.92 -13.06 14.74
N PRO A 330 -2.65 -11.92 14.62
CA PRO A 330 -2.01 -10.61 14.51
C PRO A 330 -1.15 -10.21 15.71
N LEU A 331 -1.53 -10.56 16.94
CA LEU A 331 -0.75 -10.29 18.15
C LEU A 331 0.53 -11.15 18.16
N VAL A 332 0.40 -12.45 17.87
CA VAL A 332 1.55 -13.37 17.75
C VAL A 332 2.54 -12.84 16.72
N LEU A 333 2.05 -12.46 15.53
CA LEU A 333 2.90 -11.86 14.50
C LEU A 333 3.55 -10.54 14.93
N ALA A 334 2.86 -9.71 15.72
CA ALA A 334 3.42 -8.46 16.22
C ALA A 334 4.58 -8.72 17.19
N ILE A 335 4.44 -9.68 18.10
CA ILE A 335 5.47 -10.09 19.06
C ILE A 335 6.64 -10.75 18.31
N LEU A 336 6.38 -11.68 17.39
CA LEU A 336 7.45 -12.33 16.62
C LEU A 336 8.24 -11.34 15.73
N ARG A 337 7.64 -10.20 15.35
CA ARG A 337 8.31 -9.13 14.62
C ARG A 337 9.09 -8.17 15.51
N SER A 338 8.77 -8.09 16.80
CA SER A 338 9.54 -7.27 17.74
C SER A 338 10.85 -7.91 18.13
N GLU A 339 10.90 -9.25 18.11
CA GLU A 339 12.06 -10.03 18.46
C GLU A 339 13.03 -10.21 17.27
N ASP A 340 14.32 -10.26 17.56
CA ASP A 340 15.37 -10.57 16.58
C ASP A 340 15.55 -12.10 16.46
N LEU A 341 14.60 -12.75 15.78
CA LEU A 341 14.57 -14.20 15.62
C LEU A 341 15.07 -14.65 14.26
N ASN A 342 15.90 -15.69 14.27
CA ASN A 342 16.23 -16.42 13.05
C ASN A 342 15.09 -17.38 12.64
N SER A 343 15.12 -17.89 11.41
CA SER A 343 14.09 -18.75 10.83
C SER A 343 13.91 -20.05 11.60
N SER A 344 14.99 -20.63 12.13
CA SER A 344 14.93 -21.87 12.92
C SER A 344 14.25 -21.63 14.27
N GLN A 345 14.58 -20.54 14.97
CA GLN A 345 13.95 -20.14 16.22
C GLN A 345 12.47 -19.82 16.01
N LEU A 346 12.16 -19.08 14.95
CA LEU A 346 10.80 -18.71 14.57
C LEU A 346 9.95 -19.95 14.29
N LEU A 347 10.41 -20.85 13.41
CA LEU A 347 9.69 -22.08 13.07
C LEU A 347 9.55 -22.99 14.29
N ARG A 348 10.62 -23.15 15.09
CA ARG A 348 10.55 -23.91 16.34
C ARG A 348 9.51 -23.36 17.30
N PHE A 349 9.46 -22.03 17.48
CA PHE A 349 8.45 -21.41 18.33
C PHE A 349 7.03 -21.72 17.85
N LEU A 350 6.77 -21.57 16.55
CA LEU A 350 5.45 -21.82 15.98
C LEU A 350 5.04 -23.30 16.14
N THR A 351 5.95 -24.23 15.89
CA THR A 351 5.71 -25.67 16.03
C THR A 351 5.52 -26.08 17.48
N SER A 352 6.40 -25.65 18.39
CA SER A 352 6.34 -26.03 19.82
C SER A 352 5.10 -25.51 20.54
N ASN A 353 4.50 -24.42 20.04
CA ASN A 353 3.29 -23.82 20.62
C ASN A 353 2.03 -24.06 19.76
N TYR A 354 2.10 -24.98 18.79
CA TYR A 354 0.97 -25.35 17.91
C TYR A 354 0.27 -24.14 17.27
N VAL A 355 1.03 -23.12 16.87
CA VAL A 355 0.49 -21.91 16.24
C VAL A 355 0.17 -22.20 14.77
N PRO A 356 -1.10 -22.12 14.32
CA PRO A 356 -1.44 -22.34 12.93
C PRO A 356 -0.86 -21.24 12.05
N LEU A 357 -0.30 -21.64 10.91
CA LEU A 357 0.21 -20.69 9.92
C LEU A 357 -0.97 -20.08 9.16
N ASP A 358 -1.17 -18.78 9.31
CA ASP A 358 -1.96 -17.98 8.39
C ASP A 358 -1.09 -17.41 7.26
N THR A 359 -1.71 -16.79 6.26
CA THR A 359 -0.98 -16.19 5.13
C THR A 359 0.07 -15.16 5.57
N LYS A 360 -0.17 -14.42 6.66
CA LYS A 360 0.75 -13.36 7.11
C LYS A 360 1.95 -13.91 7.85
N LEU A 361 1.75 -14.89 8.73
CA LEU A 361 2.81 -15.62 9.44
C LEU A 361 3.65 -16.39 8.44
N PHE A 362 3.03 -17.10 7.50
CA PHE A 362 3.76 -17.79 6.43
C PHE A 362 4.66 -16.83 5.63
N ASN A 363 4.12 -15.69 5.19
CA ASN A 363 4.90 -14.68 4.47
C ASN A 363 6.02 -14.07 5.32
N PHE A 364 5.85 -14.00 6.64
CA PHE A 364 6.90 -13.56 7.56
C PHE A 364 8.02 -14.59 7.68
N CYS A 365 7.70 -15.87 7.91
CA CYS A 365 8.67 -16.97 7.92
C CYS A 365 9.46 -17.02 6.60
N LEU A 366 8.75 -16.91 5.47
CA LEU A 366 9.35 -16.90 4.14
C LEU A 366 10.33 -15.73 3.97
N LYS A 367 9.94 -14.53 4.41
CA LYS A 367 10.83 -13.35 4.37
C LYS A 367 12.09 -13.58 5.20
N THR A 368 11.98 -14.17 6.40
CA THR A 368 13.12 -14.48 7.27
C THR A 368 14.07 -15.49 6.62
N LEU A 369 13.55 -16.56 6.04
CA LEU A 369 14.35 -17.54 5.28
C LEU A 369 15.14 -16.90 4.13
N LEU A 370 14.51 -16.00 3.36
CA LEU A 370 15.18 -15.30 2.26
C LEU A 370 16.26 -14.33 2.74
N ILE A 371 16.05 -13.63 3.86
CA ILE A 371 17.06 -12.74 4.47
C ILE A 371 18.29 -13.55 4.89
N GLU A 372 18.07 -14.72 5.48
CA GLU A 372 19.12 -15.68 5.87
C GLU A 372 19.74 -16.43 4.68
N LYS A 373 19.29 -16.13 3.45
CA LYS A 373 19.75 -16.79 2.21
C LYS A 373 19.49 -18.30 2.19
N LYS A 374 18.53 -18.80 2.98
CA LYS A 374 18.05 -20.19 2.97
C LYS A 374 17.06 -20.41 1.83
N TYR A 375 17.56 -20.26 0.62
CA TYR A 375 16.79 -20.20 -0.62
C TYR A 375 16.05 -21.51 -0.92
N ASP A 376 16.74 -22.63 -0.89
CA ASP A 376 16.16 -23.92 -1.23
C ASP A 376 15.07 -24.31 -0.20
N THR A 377 15.34 -24.04 1.08
CA THR A 377 14.36 -24.21 2.16
C THR A 377 13.15 -23.30 1.97
N ALA A 378 13.35 -22.03 1.58
CA ALA A 378 12.24 -21.11 1.31
C ALA A 378 11.34 -21.60 0.18
N TRP A 379 11.90 -22.20 -0.87
CA TRP A 379 11.12 -22.76 -1.97
C TRP A 379 10.40 -24.06 -1.56
N ALA A 380 11.10 -24.98 -0.90
CA ALA A 380 10.50 -26.20 -0.36
C ALA A 380 9.35 -25.90 0.62
N PHE A 381 9.47 -24.82 1.39
CA PHE A 381 8.42 -24.36 2.30
C PHE A 381 7.15 -23.90 1.54
N VAL A 382 7.30 -23.28 0.37
CA VAL A 382 6.17 -22.95 -0.53
C VAL A 382 5.56 -24.19 -1.15
N ASP A 383 6.38 -25.12 -1.63
CA ASP A 383 5.91 -26.40 -2.19
C ASP A 383 5.09 -27.20 -1.18
N HIS A 384 5.59 -27.29 0.06
CA HIS A 384 4.89 -27.93 1.16
C HIS A 384 3.58 -27.20 1.49
N ALA A 385 3.61 -25.87 1.60
CA ALA A 385 2.42 -25.10 1.91
C ALA A 385 1.35 -25.19 0.81
N HIS A 386 1.74 -25.23 -0.47
CA HIS A 386 0.79 -25.38 -1.57
C HIS A 386 -0.01 -26.70 -1.49
N LYS A 387 0.64 -27.78 -1.05
CA LYS A 387 0.03 -29.12 -0.96
C LYS A 387 -0.75 -29.32 0.34
N ASN A 388 -0.22 -28.81 1.45
CA ASN A 388 -0.65 -29.24 2.79
C ASN A 388 -1.26 -28.11 3.64
N ALA A 389 -1.16 -26.83 3.25
CA ALA A 389 -1.64 -25.74 4.08
C ALA A 389 -3.16 -25.53 3.98
N ALA A 390 -3.78 -25.15 5.10
CA ALA A 390 -5.18 -24.76 5.15
C ALA A 390 -5.48 -23.40 4.47
N PHE A 391 -4.46 -22.60 4.17
CA PHE A 391 -4.59 -21.30 3.52
C PHE A 391 -4.09 -21.34 2.06
N LYS A 392 -4.62 -20.41 1.24
CA LYS A 392 -4.18 -20.27 -0.15
C LYS A 392 -3.00 -19.32 -0.28
N LEU A 393 -1.98 -19.73 -1.04
CA LEU A 393 -0.91 -18.84 -1.48
C LEU A 393 -1.48 -17.72 -2.34
N ASN A 394 -1.03 -16.49 -2.12
CA ASN A 394 -1.52 -15.30 -2.80
C ASN A 394 -0.36 -14.45 -3.36
N HIS A 395 -0.71 -13.31 -3.97
CA HIS A 395 0.28 -12.38 -4.54
C HIS A 395 1.31 -11.86 -3.53
N GLU A 396 1.01 -11.83 -2.23
CA GLU A 396 1.97 -11.39 -1.21
C GLU A 396 3.15 -12.36 -1.10
N CYS A 397 2.87 -13.68 -1.14
CA CYS A 397 3.91 -14.72 -1.13
C CYS A 397 4.86 -14.56 -2.32
N LEU A 398 4.32 -14.45 -3.53
CA LEU A 398 5.12 -14.19 -4.74
C LEU A 398 5.95 -12.91 -4.59
N ASN A 399 5.34 -11.83 -4.10
CA ASN A 399 6.01 -10.54 -3.97
C ASN A 399 7.14 -10.53 -2.92
N VAL A 400 7.16 -11.46 -1.96
CA VAL A 400 8.29 -11.63 -1.03
C VAL A 400 9.54 -12.06 -1.79
N PHE A 401 9.43 -13.08 -2.66
CA PHE A 401 10.53 -13.50 -3.54
C PHE A 401 10.93 -12.41 -4.54
N LEU A 402 9.96 -11.85 -5.27
CA LEU A 402 10.25 -10.87 -6.31
C LEU A 402 10.95 -9.64 -5.74
N ARG A 403 10.57 -9.18 -4.54
CA ARG A 403 11.26 -8.07 -3.89
C ARG A 403 12.71 -8.41 -3.58
N HIS A 404 12.96 -9.59 -3.03
CA HIS A 404 14.32 -10.05 -2.70
C HIS A 404 15.21 -10.12 -3.95
N PHE A 405 14.74 -10.77 -5.01
CA PHE A 405 15.49 -10.90 -6.27
C PHE A 405 15.67 -9.57 -6.99
N ALA A 406 14.64 -8.71 -6.98
CA ALA A 406 14.71 -7.41 -7.61
C ALA A 406 15.70 -6.46 -6.93
N GLU A 407 15.93 -6.57 -5.61
CA GLU A 407 16.98 -5.80 -4.93
C GLU A 407 18.38 -6.22 -5.38
N LYS A 408 18.57 -7.52 -5.63
CA LYS A 408 19.85 -8.08 -6.11
C LYS A 408 20.00 -8.01 -7.64
N GLY A 409 18.99 -7.53 -8.36
CA GLY A 409 19.01 -7.46 -9.83
C GLY A 409 18.95 -8.83 -10.52
N ARG A 410 18.57 -9.89 -9.80
CA ARG A 410 18.43 -11.26 -10.33
C ARG A 410 17.14 -11.40 -11.14
N LEU A 411 17.17 -10.90 -12.38
CA LEU A 411 16.03 -10.92 -13.30
C LEU A 411 15.64 -12.34 -13.70
N ASP A 412 16.63 -13.21 -13.85
CA ASP A 412 16.47 -14.65 -14.02
C ASP A 412 15.56 -15.25 -12.95
N LEU A 413 15.97 -15.15 -11.67
CA LEU A 413 15.21 -15.70 -10.55
C LEU A 413 13.82 -15.09 -10.44
N ALA A 414 13.71 -13.77 -10.66
CA ALA A 414 12.44 -13.07 -10.61
C ALA A 414 11.47 -13.55 -11.68
N LEU A 415 11.93 -13.74 -12.93
CA LEU A 415 11.08 -14.19 -14.04
C LEU A 415 10.65 -15.66 -13.86
N LEU A 416 11.60 -16.55 -13.55
CA LEU A 416 11.29 -17.97 -13.32
C LEU A 416 10.30 -18.15 -12.17
N THR A 417 10.50 -17.42 -11.08
CA THR A 417 9.61 -17.47 -9.92
C THR A 417 8.22 -16.91 -10.26
N PHE A 418 8.15 -15.81 -11.01
CA PHE A 418 6.88 -15.23 -11.46
C PHE A 418 6.09 -16.21 -12.32
N ASN A 419 6.72 -16.80 -13.34
CA ASN A 419 6.06 -17.75 -14.23
C ASN A 419 5.64 -19.03 -13.49
N SER A 420 6.51 -19.56 -12.62
CA SER A 420 6.20 -20.76 -11.83
C SER A 420 5.07 -20.51 -10.85
N ALA A 421 5.06 -19.37 -10.15
CA ALA A 421 3.98 -18.95 -9.25
C ALA A 421 2.60 -18.96 -9.93
N ILE A 422 2.52 -18.42 -11.14
CA ILE A 422 1.26 -18.32 -11.89
C ILE A 422 0.82 -19.68 -12.42
N THR A 423 1.74 -20.42 -13.02
CA THR A 423 1.41 -21.62 -13.82
C THR A 423 1.36 -22.89 -12.98
N THR A 424 2.28 -23.04 -12.02
CA THR A 424 2.35 -24.23 -11.16
C THR A 424 1.43 -24.09 -9.95
N TYR A 425 1.41 -22.92 -9.31
CA TYR A 425 0.70 -22.73 -8.03
C TYR A 425 -0.62 -21.96 -8.16
N GLY A 426 -0.99 -21.50 -9.37
CA GLY A 426 -2.23 -20.74 -9.61
C GLY A 426 -2.28 -19.39 -8.88
N ILE A 427 -1.13 -18.80 -8.52
CA ILE A 427 -1.08 -17.55 -7.76
C ILE A 427 -1.47 -16.38 -8.67
N THR A 428 -2.51 -15.65 -8.29
CA THR A 428 -2.90 -14.38 -8.94
C THR A 428 -1.81 -13.34 -8.74
N THR A 429 -1.46 -12.58 -9.79
CA THR A 429 -0.49 -11.48 -9.69
C THR A 429 -1.17 -10.16 -9.34
N ASN A 430 -0.36 -9.16 -8.98
CA ASN A 430 -0.81 -7.79 -8.80
C ASN A 430 0.15 -6.79 -9.48
N LEU A 431 -0.22 -5.51 -9.51
CA LEU A 431 0.64 -4.45 -10.06
C LEU A 431 2.05 -4.40 -9.44
N HIS A 432 2.18 -4.76 -8.16
CA HIS A 432 3.47 -4.79 -7.48
C HIS A 432 4.41 -5.87 -8.05
N SER A 433 3.88 -7.02 -8.45
CA SER A 433 4.66 -8.09 -9.07
C SER A 433 5.35 -7.62 -10.35
N PHE A 434 4.62 -6.91 -11.23
CA PHE A 434 5.19 -6.32 -12.44
C PHE A 434 6.22 -5.23 -12.15
N ASP A 435 5.99 -4.41 -11.12
CA ASP A 435 6.95 -3.39 -10.68
C ASP A 435 8.26 -4.03 -10.17
N MET A 436 8.20 -5.18 -9.50
CA MET A 436 9.40 -5.91 -9.06
C MET A 436 10.15 -6.53 -10.24
N LEU A 437 9.47 -7.08 -11.25
CA LEU A 437 10.12 -7.53 -12.50
C LEU A 437 10.84 -6.37 -13.22
N ALA A 438 10.18 -5.21 -13.34
CA ALA A 438 10.78 -4.03 -13.93
C ALA A 438 11.98 -3.49 -13.11
N LYS A 439 11.92 -3.61 -11.79
CA LYS A 439 13.02 -3.28 -10.88
C LYS A 439 14.21 -4.23 -11.08
N ALA A 440 13.94 -5.54 -11.13
CA ALA A 440 14.97 -6.56 -11.40
C ALA A 440 15.65 -6.28 -12.74
N LEU A 441 14.88 -6.05 -13.81
CA LEU A 441 15.41 -5.69 -15.14
C LEU A 441 16.30 -4.44 -15.07
N SER A 442 15.84 -3.39 -14.40
CA SER A 442 16.58 -2.13 -14.27
C SER A 442 17.91 -2.28 -13.50
N ARG A 443 18.06 -3.33 -12.69
CA ARG A 443 19.26 -3.58 -11.85
C ARG A 443 20.15 -4.70 -12.39
N ASN A 444 19.63 -5.57 -13.25
CA ASN A 444 20.36 -6.68 -13.88
C ASN A 444 21.56 -6.23 -14.72
N GLY A 445 21.55 -4.97 -15.17
CA GLY A 445 22.59 -4.40 -16.03
C GLY A 445 22.13 -4.29 -17.49
N TYR A 446 23.02 -3.75 -18.33
CA TYR A 446 22.71 -3.48 -19.74
C TYR A 446 22.97 -4.73 -20.59
N THR A 447 21.99 -5.10 -21.40
CA THR A 447 22.05 -6.26 -22.29
C THR A 447 21.47 -5.90 -23.64
N ARG A 448 21.93 -6.55 -24.72
CA ARG A 448 21.43 -6.28 -26.09
C ARG A 448 19.92 -6.54 -26.22
N ASN A 449 19.37 -7.47 -25.42
CA ASN A 449 17.96 -7.84 -25.44
C ASN A 449 17.11 -7.06 -24.42
N PHE A 450 17.71 -6.16 -23.62
CA PHE A 450 16.98 -5.40 -22.61
C PHE A 450 15.72 -4.69 -23.15
N PRO A 451 15.74 -4.02 -24.34
CA PRO A 451 14.53 -3.39 -24.86
C PRO A 451 13.41 -4.39 -25.20
N LEU A 452 13.77 -5.60 -25.64
CA LEU A 452 12.82 -6.68 -25.92
C LEU A 452 12.17 -7.19 -24.64
N VAL A 453 12.97 -7.44 -23.61
CA VAL A 453 12.47 -7.87 -22.29
C VAL A 453 11.57 -6.79 -21.69
N LEU A 454 11.97 -5.52 -21.79
CA LEU A 454 11.15 -4.40 -21.33
C LEU A 454 9.79 -4.37 -22.01
N GLU A 455 9.75 -4.49 -23.34
CA GLU A 455 8.49 -4.44 -24.08
C GLU A 455 7.62 -5.69 -23.81
N HIS A 456 8.23 -6.86 -23.63
CA HIS A 456 7.52 -8.05 -23.16
C HIS A 456 6.84 -7.80 -21.80
N LEU A 457 7.56 -7.27 -20.81
CA LEU A 457 6.98 -6.94 -19.50
C LEU A 457 5.88 -5.87 -19.59
N ARG A 458 6.00 -4.91 -20.51
CA ARG A 458 4.96 -3.88 -20.75
C ARG A 458 3.71 -4.50 -21.36
N LYS A 459 3.84 -5.39 -22.35
CA LYS A 459 2.71 -6.11 -22.95
C LYS A 459 2.01 -6.99 -21.90
N SER A 460 2.75 -7.74 -21.09
CA SER A 460 2.18 -8.57 -20.01
C SER A 460 1.46 -7.72 -18.96
N LYS A 461 2.02 -6.56 -18.58
CA LYS A 461 1.34 -5.62 -17.67
C LYS A 461 0.08 -5.03 -18.29
N ARG A 462 0.09 -4.64 -19.57
CA ARG A 462 -1.08 -4.07 -20.26
C ARG A 462 -2.23 -5.06 -20.32
N ALA A 463 -1.93 -6.32 -20.63
CA ALA A 463 -2.90 -7.41 -20.61
C ALA A 463 -3.51 -7.60 -19.21
N TYR A 464 -2.71 -7.50 -18.15
CA TYR A 464 -3.21 -7.56 -16.77
C TYR A 464 -4.10 -6.37 -16.38
N THR A 465 -3.81 -5.18 -16.90
CA THR A 465 -4.53 -3.93 -16.54
C THR A 465 -5.67 -3.58 -17.48
N ASP A 466 -6.10 -4.47 -18.39
CA ASP A 466 -7.07 -4.17 -19.44
C ASP A 466 -6.74 -2.87 -20.19
N GLU A 467 -5.47 -2.72 -20.60
CA GLU A 467 -4.91 -1.53 -21.28
C GLU A 467 -4.88 -0.23 -20.45
N VAL A 468 -5.33 -0.24 -19.19
CA VAL A 468 -5.26 0.94 -18.33
C VAL A 468 -3.82 1.33 -18.01
N GLN A 469 -3.48 2.57 -18.37
CA GLN A 469 -2.15 3.13 -18.14
C GLN A 469 -1.90 3.42 -16.65
N VAL A 470 -1.33 2.45 -15.94
CA VAL A 470 -0.88 2.62 -14.55
C VAL A 470 0.60 2.99 -14.50
N PHE A 471 0.89 4.17 -13.92
CA PHE A 471 2.26 4.65 -13.75
C PHE A 471 3.12 3.66 -12.96
N SER A 472 4.34 3.43 -13.44
CA SER A 472 5.36 2.64 -12.77
C SER A 472 6.70 3.36 -12.86
N TYR A 473 7.30 3.62 -11.70
CA TYR A 473 8.62 4.24 -11.62
C TYR A 473 9.69 3.38 -12.28
N TRP A 474 9.68 2.07 -12.03
CA TRP A 474 10.69 1.16 -12.53
C TRP A 474 10.58 0.94 -14.04
N LEU A 475 9.37 0.88 -14.60
CA LEU A 475 9.19 0.87 -16.06
C LEU A 475 9.66 2.19 -16.69
N SER A 476 9.38 3.34 -16.06
CA SER A 476 9.89 4.63 -16.53
C SER A 476 11.43 4.69 -16.50
N LYS A 477 12.05 4.13 -15.46
CA LYS A 477 13.51 4.01 -15.34
C LYS A 477 14.09 3.07 -16.41
N ALA A 478 13.47 1.91 -16.63
CA ALA A 478 13.87 0.96 -17.66
C ALA A 478 13.73 1.57 -19.06
N GLN A 479 12.66 2.33 -19.33
CA GLN A 479 12.49 3.04 -20.60
C GLN A 479 13.61 4.05 -20.86
N ALA A 480 14.03 4.79 -19.82
CA ALA A 480 15.16 5.71 -19.93
C ALA A 480 16.48 4.96 -20.22
N ILE A 481 16.70 3.79 -19.60
CA ILE A 481 17.86 2.93 -19.89
C ILE A 481 17.84 2.47 -21.36
N SER A 482 16.70 1.92 -21.80
CA SER A 482 16.52 1.47 -23.18
C SER A 482 16.83 2.56 -24.19
N LYS A 483 16.30 3.78 -23.96
CA LYS A 483 16.43 4.92 -24.86
C LYS A 483 17.83 5.51 -24.91
N PHE A 484 18.54 5.60 -23.78
CA PHE A 484 19.79 6.36 -23.72
C PHE A 484 21.06 5.52 -23.61
N ASN A 485 20.99 4.28 -23.11
CA ASN A 485 22.17 3.42 -22.94
C ASN A 485 22.31 2.36 -24.03
N ILE A 486 21.18 1.90 -24.60
CA ILE A 486 21.15 0.70 -25.46
C ILE A 486 20.77 1.04 -26.89
N GLN A 487 19.72 1.85 -27.10
CA GLN A 487 19.34 2.40 -28.41
C GLN A 487 19.05 1.35 -29.51
N ARG A 488 18.73 0.11 -29.13
CA ARG A 488 18.29 -0.92 -30.08
C ARG A 488 16.83 -0.69 -30.48
N GLN A 489 16.56 -0.75 -31.78
CA GLN A 489 15.20 -0.80 -32.32
C GLN A 489 14.58 -2.18 -32.11
N VAL A 490 13.28 -2.21 -31.81
CA VAL A 490 12.51 -3.42 -31.52
C VAL A 490 11.53 -3.64 -32.66
N THR A 491 11.59 -4.82 -33.29
CA THR A 491 10.65 -5.26 -34.34
C THR A 491 9.62 -6.23 -33.76
N ASP A 492 8.47 -6.39 -34.43
CA ASP A 492 7.43 -7.31 -33.95
C ASP A 492 7.87 -8.77 -33.96
N GLY A 493 8.62 -9.21 -34.99
CA GLY A 493 9.20 -10.55 -35.02
C GLY A 493 10.22 -10.81 -33.89
N ASP A 494 10.95 -9.78 -33.42
CA ASP A 494 11.79 -9.91 -32.23
C ASP A 494 10.94 -10.13 -30.96
N LEU A 495 9.77 -9.51 -30.87
CA LEU A 495 8.87 -9.64 -29.71
C LEU A 495 8.20 -11.00 -29.64
N GLU A 496 7.82 -11.59 -30.77
CA GLU A 496 7.28 -12.95 -30.82
C GLU A 496 8.30 -13.99 -30.38
N ARG A 497 9.53 -13.92 -30.90
CA ARG A 497 10.64 -14.77 -30.45
C ARG A 497 10.93 -14.58 -28.97
N THR A 498 10.90 -13.35 -28.49
CA THR A 498 11.07 -13.04 -27.06
C THR A 498 9.98 -13.68 -26.21
N ARG A 499 8.72 -13.60 -26.65
CA ARG A 499 7.59 -14.23 -25.95
C ARG A 499 7.78 -15.75 -25.88
N ALA A 500 8.14 -16.39 -26.99
CA ALA A 500 8.36 -17.84 -27.04
C ALA A 500 9.45 -18.30 -26.05
N ILE A 501 10.53 -17.52 -25.89
CA ILE A 501 11.62 -17.83 -24.96
C ILE A 501 11.21 -17.60 -23.50
N LEU A 502 10.50 -16.50 -23.21
CA LEU A 502 10.29 -16.05 -21.82
C LEU A 502 9.00 -16.58 -21.17
N GLN A 503 7.94 -16.83 -21.94
CA GLN A 503 6.63 -17.16 -21.38
C GLN A 503 6.62 -18.52 -20.65
N ASN A 504 7.44 -19.47 -21.11
CA ASN A 504 7.53 -20.81 -20.54
C ASN A 504 8.79 -21.04 -19.70
N ALA A 505 9.56 -19.98 -19.43
CA ALA A 505 10.72 -20.08 -18.55
C ALA A 505 10.24 -20.27 -17.09
N ARG A 506 10.36 -21.50 -16.56
CA ARG A 506 9.88 -21.90 -15.23
C ARG A 506 10.96 -22.66 -14.47
N TRP A 507 10.79 -22.80 -13.16
CA TRP A 507 11.60 -23.71 -12.37
C TRP A 507 11.36 -25.16 -12.83
N ASP A 508 12.44 -25.93 -12.91
CA ASP A 508 12.38 -27.36 -13.21
C ASP A 508 12.07 -28.17 -11.94
N SER A 509 12.04 -29.50 -12.04
CA SER A 509 11.75 -30.40 -10.92
C SER A 509 12.77 -30.29 -9.77
N LYS A 510 13.95 -29.70 -10.00
CA LYS A 510 14.96 -29.47 -8.95
C LYS A 510 14.64 -28.23 -8.10
N GLY A 511 13.60 -27.49 -8.46
CA GLY A 511 13.12 -26.32 -7.72
C GLY A 511 13.99 -25.08 -7.92
N MET A 512 13.72 -24.06 -7.11
CA MET A 512 14.45 -22.80 -7.14
C MET A 512 15.82 -22.95 -6.50
N ARG A 513 16.88 -22.54 -7.23
CA ARG A 513 18.26 -22.47 -6.73
C ARG A 513 18.84 -21.08 -6.95
N TRP A 514 19.67 -20.62 -6.01
CA TRP A 514 20.33 -19.32 -6.15
C TRP A 514 21.35 -19.31 -7.30
N ASP A 515 22.22 -20.32 -7.36
CA ASP A 515 23.23 -20.49 -8.40
C ASP A 515 22.70 -21.36 -9.55
N CYS A 516 21.61 -20.89 -10.17
CA CYS A 516 20.88 -21.66 -11.17
C CYS A 516 21.64 -21.89 -12.49
N TRP A 517 22.78 -21.23 -12.75
CA TRP A 517 23.46 -21.35 -14.04
C TRP A 517 24.04 -22.77 -14.29
N ASN A 518 24.71 -23.34 -13.28
CA ASN A 518 25.38 -24.64 -13.42
C ASN A 518 24.38 -25.80 -13.41
N ASP A 519 23.36 -25.71 -12.56
CA ASP A 519 22.47 -26.84 -12.25
C ASP A 519 21.19 -26.91 -13.11
N CYS A 520 21.00 -25.98 -14.06
CA CYS A 520 19.79 -25.89 -14.87
C CYS A 520 19.86 -26.62 -16.22
N SER A 521 18.68 -26.92 -16.76
CA SER A 521 18.55 -27.50 -18.10
C SER A 521 19.13 -26.60 -19.21
N PRO A 522 19.56 -27.16 -20.36
CA PRO A 522 20.05 -26.39 -21.50
C PRO A 522 19.06 -25.32 -22.00
N SER A 523 17.75 -25.58 -21.86
CA SER A 523 16.68 -24.63 -22.22
C SER A 523 16.72 -23.37 -21.34
N LEU A 524 16.90 -23.52 -20.03
CA LEU A 524 17.04 -22.40 -19.09
C LEU A 524 18.34 -21.62 -19.31
N ARG A 525 19.44 -22.29 -19.69
CA ARG A 525 20.66 -21.59 -20.09
C ARG A 525 20.44 -20.67 -21.31
N LYS A 526 19.58 -21.05 -22.27
CA LYS A 526 19.19 -20.17 -23.38
C LYS A 526 18.44 -18.93 -22.86
N VAL A 527 17.53 -19.10 -21.91
CA VAL A 527 16.82 -17.99 -21.26
C VAL A 527 17.79 -17.06 -20.52
N PHE A 528 18.70 -17.60 -19.72
CA PHE A 528 19.67 -16.80 -18.96
C PHE A 528 20.61 -15.99 -19.86
N ARG A 529 21.09 -16.60 -20.96
CA ARG A 529 21.85 -15.87 -21.99
C ARG A 529 21.01 -14.76 -22.63
N PHE A 530 19.74 -15.04 -22.93
CA PHE A 530 18.84 -14.06 -23.51
C PHE A 530 18.62 -12.86 -22.57
N LEU A 531 18.43 -13.11 -21.27
CA LEU A 531 18.29 -12.10 -20.22
C LEU A 531 19.62 -11.40 -19.87
N GLY A 532 20.76 -11.97 -20.26
CA GLY A 532 22.11 -11.53 -19.88
C GLY A 532 22.50 -11.85 -18.43
N CYS A 533 21.77 -12.75 -17.79
CA CYS A 533 22.04 -13.29 -16.45
C CYS A 533 23.06 -14.45 -16.53
N VAL A 534 24.23 -14.17 -17.10
CA VAL A 534 25.35 -15.11 -17.16
C VAL A 534 26.37 -14.76 -16.05
N PRO A 535 26.92 -15.73 -15.32
CA PRO A 535 28.00 -15.51 -14.35
C PRO A 535 29.19 -14.76 -14.96
N GLN A 536 29.90 -13.97 -14.15
CA GLN A 536 30.96 -13.08 -14.64
C GLN A 536 32.20 -13.83 -15.13
N ASP A 537 32.55 -14.91 -14.44
CA ASP A 537 33.57 -15.91 -14.77
C ASP A 537 33.37 -16.52 -16.17
N ILE A 538 32.13 -16.64 -16.61
CA ILE A 538 31.78 -17.23 -17.92
C ILE A 538 31.59 -16.15 -19.00
N LYS A 539 31.37 -14.89 -18.60
CA LYS A 539 31.18 -13.78 -19.53
C LYS A 539 32.52 -13.40 -20.17
N ALA A 540 32.64 -13.63 -21.48
CA ALA A 540 33.74 -13.11 -22.27
C ALA A 540 33.87 -11.58 -22.10
N LYS A 541 35.07 -11.10 -21.73
CA LYS A 541 35.35 -9.67 -21.61
C LYS A 541 35.07 -8.97 -22.95
N PRO A 542 34.22 -7.93 -22.99
CA PRO A 542 33.90 -7.28 -24.24
C PRO A 542 35.11 -6.50 -24.76
N LYS A 543 35.52 -6.75 -26.01
CA LYS A 543 36.64 -6.06 -26.68
C LYS A 543 36.40 -4.55 -26.90
N LYS A 544 35.15 -4.08 -26.82
CA LYS A 544 34.74 -2.66 -26.96
C LYS A 544 33.58 -2.35 -26.02
N ALA A 545 33.45 -1.09 -25.60
CA ALA A 545 32.30 -0.62 -24.83
C ALA A 545 31.01 -0.79 -25.65
N ARG A 546 30.17 -1.75 -25.24
CA ARG A 546 28.94 -2.11 -25.98
C ARG A 546 27.75 -1.18 -25.72
N PHE A 547 27.84 -0.34 -24.68
CA PHE A 547 26.73 0.49 -24.21
C PHE A 547 27.25 1.88 -23.86
N THR A 548 26.42 2.89 -24.10
CA THR A 548 26.75 4.27 -23.74
C THR A 548 26.58 4.47 -22.24
N THR A 549 27.69 4.42 -21.51
CA THR A 549 27.74 4.59 -20.04
C THR A 549 28.61 5.79 -19.69
N GLY A 550 28.18 6.63 -18.75
CA GLY A 550 28.92 7.82 -18.33
C GLY A 550 28.02 8.93 -17.78
N GLN A 551 28.64 10.01 -17.29
CA GLN A 551 27.95 11.15 -16.67
C GLN A 551 26.93 11.80 -17.61
N VAL A 552 27.30 12.04 -18.87
CA VAL A 552 26.41 12.60 -19.91
C VAL A 552 25.13 11.75 -20.12
N SER A 553 25.26 10.42 -20.16
CA SER A 553 24.10 9.51 -20.29
C SER A 553 23.23 9.54 -19.02
N SER A 554 23.85 9.66 -17.85
CA SER A 554 23.14 9.83 -16.57
C SER A 554 22.33 11.12 -16.55
N GLU A 555 22.93 12.24 -16.98
CA GLU A 555 22.28 13.54 -17.08
C GLU A 555 21.13 13.52 -18.09
N LYS A 556 21.31 12.94 -19.28
CA LYS A 556 20.24 12.75 -20.28
C LYS A 556 19.06 11.97 -19.70
N LYS A 557 19.32 10.87 -18.97
CA LYS A 557 18.28 10.11 -18.25
C LYS A 557 17.59 10.93 -17.16
N HIS A 558 18.34 11.72 -16.39
CA HIS A 558 17.79 12.58 -15.34
C HIS A 558 16.89 13.67 -15.94
N LYS A 559 17.38 14.40 -16.95
CA LYS A 559 16.64 15.42 -17.71
C LYS A 559 15.36 14.84 -18.32
N TYR A 560 15.43 13.67 -18.96
CA TYR A 560 14.26 12.98 -19.52
C TYR A 560 13.21 12.66 -18.45
N LYS A 561 13.58 12.01 -17.35
CA LYS A 561 12.64 11.69 -16.26
C LYS A 561 12.08 12.94 -15.59
N SER A 562 12.90 13.97 -15.40
CA SER A 562 12.48 15.26 -14.85
C SER A 562 11.44 15.92 -15.76
N ARG A 563 11.67 15.94 -17.08
CA ARG A 563 10.71 16.45 -18.07
C ARG A 563 9.40 15.67 -18.04
N VAL A 564 9.44 14.34 -18.04
CA VAL A 564 8.23 13.50 -17.94
C VAL A 564 7.45 13.80 -16.66
N ARG A 565 8.14 13.94 -15.52
CA ARG A 565 7.51 14.33 -14.25
C ARG A 565 6.90 15.73 -14.32
N MET A 566 7.61 16.71 -14.86
CA MET A 566 7.15 18.09 -14.97
C MET A 566 5.90 18.20 -15.86
N LEU A 567 5.88 17.51 -17.00
CA LEU A 567 4.70 17.42 -17.86
C LEU A 567 3.52 16.76 -17.13
N ALA A 568 3.75 15.67 -16.39
CA ALA A 568 2.71 15.01 -15.62
C ALA A 568 2.14 15.89 -14.51
N VAL A 569 2.99 16.65 -13.80
CA VAL A 569 2.58 17.61 -12.76
C VAL A 569 1.78 18.75 -13.39
N ARG A 570 2.26 19.36 -14.48
CA ARG A 570 1.56 20.43 -15.19
C ARG A 570 0.16 19.98 -15.63
N HIS A 571 0.06 18.80 -16.24
CA HIS A 571 -1.23 18.24 -16.65
C HIS A 571 -2.15 17.95 -15.45
N ALA A 572 -1.60 17.45 -14.33
CA ALA A 572 -2.37 17.26 -13.11
C ALA A 572 -2.88 18.57 -12.52
N MET A 573 -2.09 19.66 -12.58
CA MET A 573 -2.50 20.99 -12.14
C MET A 573 -3.58 21.57 -13.05
N LEU A 574 -3.43 21.47 -14.38
CA LEU A 574 -4.46 21.94 -15.32
C LEU A 574 -5.82 21.28 -15.08
N LYS A 575 -5.84 19.99 -14.69
CA LYS A 575 -7.08 19.29 -14.30
C LYS A 575 -7.72 19.80 -13.01
N ARG A 576 -6.99 20.52 -12.17
CA ARG A 576 -7.52 21.11 -10.92
C ARG A 576 -8.05 22.52 -11.12
N VAL A 577 -7.60 23.23 -12.15
CA VAL A 577 -8.02 24.62 -12.40
C VAL A 577 -9.55 24.79 -12.40
N PRO A 578 -10.34 23.94 -13.09
CA PRO A 578 -11.80 24.05 -13.03
C PRO A 578 -12.37 23.89 -11.61
N TYR A 579 -11.74 23.07 -10.76
CA TYR A 579 -12.17 22.87 -9.37
C TYR A 579 -11.82 24.04 -8.45
N ALA A 580 -10.83 24.85 -8.83
CA ALA A 580 -10.52 26.09 -8.11
C ALA A 580 -11.47 27.22 -8.50
N GLU A 581 -11.99 27.20 -9.73
CA GLU A 581 -12.99 28.16 -10.22
C GLU A 581 -14.38 27.84 -9.68
N ASP A 582 -14.88 26.62 -9.91
CA ASP A 582 -16.14 26.12 -9.32
C ASP A 582 -16.04 24.61 -9.09
N ARG A 583 -15.95 24.24 -7.82
CA ARG A 583 -15.79 22.85 -7.39
C ARG A 583 -16.97 21.97 -7.78
N TYR A 584 -18.20 22.45 -7.63
CA TYR A 584 -19.41 21.65 -7.81
C TYR A 584 -19.75 21.50 -9.28
N ALA A 585 -19.66 22.57 -10.07
CA ALA A 585 -19.84 22.51 -11.51
C ALA A 585 -18.77 21.64 -12.17
N ALA A 586 -17.50 21.77 -11.76
CA ALA A 586 -16.42 20.93 -12.28
C ALA A 586 -16.60 19.45 -11.91
N LEU A 587 -17.08 19.14 -10.69
CA LEU A 587 -17.39 17.76 -10.32
C LEU A 587 -18.54 17.20 -11.17
N LYS A 588 -19.64 17.92 -11.29
CA LYS A 588 -20.79 17.51 -12.11
C LYS A 588 -20.38 17.20 -13.55
N LYS A 589 -19.61 18.11 -14.17
CA LYS A 589 -19.08 17.93 -15.51
C LYS A 589 -18.17 16.69 -15.63
N GLU A 590 -17.23 16.49 -14.68
CA GLU A 590 -16.38 15.29 -14.68
C GLU A 590 -17.23 14.00 -14.57
N LEU A 591 -18.29 14.00 -13.75
CA LEU A 591 -19.14 12.82 -13.58
C LEU A 591 -19.96 12.50 -14.84
N GLN A 592 -20.50 13.51 -15.53
CA GLN A 592 -21.23 13.36 -16.79
C GLN A 592 -20.32 12.89 -17.94
N GLU A 593 -19.15 13.50 -18.10
CA GLU A 593 -18.14 13.09 -19.11
C GLU A 593 -17.69 11.63 -18.93
N ARG A 594 -17.85 11.09 -17.71
CA ARG A 594 -17.46 9.74 -17.35
C ARG A 594 -18.64 8.78 -17.26
N ARG A 595 -19.87 9.24 -17.55
CA ARG A 595 -21.12 8.46 -17.46
C ARG A 595 -21.33 7.83 -16.07
N ILE A 596 -20.91 8.54 -15.03
CA ILE A 596 -21.12 8.15 -13.62
C ILE A 596 -22.47 8.67 -13.13
N ILE A 597 -22.92 9.79 -13.70
CA ILE A 597 -24.27 10.34 -13.58
C ILE A 597 -24.78 10.63 -14.98
N GLU A 598 -26.10 10.75 -15.11
CA GLU A 598 -26.79 11.13 -16.35
C GLU A 598 -26.54 12.60 -16.76
#